data_AF-A0A958D1D2-F1
#
_entry.id   AF-A0A958D1D2-F1
#
_cell.length_a   1.000
_cell.length_b   1.000
_cell.length_c   1.000
_cell.angle_alpha   90.00
_cell.angle_beta   90.00
_cell.angle_gamma   90.00
#
_symmetry.space_group_name_H-M   'P 1'
#
loop_
_entity.id
_entity.type
_entity.pdbx_description
1 polymer ?
#
loop_
_entity_poly.entity_id
_entity_poly.type
_entity_poly.pdbx_seq_one_letter_code
_entity_poly.pdbx_strand_id
1 'polypeptide(L)'
;MRRANLQAGLFGGGMALLLDLIALLPYIGPVIAVPLYPLAFFLTGLIAVRITPYSPSVGEAASGGAVAGLVAAVIGGLGAMFLYPIRLKIAGGPEDLVRLLSPDTVQSLVERGINPVALMDIFGGVGLGIFCCSMQLTTGILLAALGASLLAAYRRT
;
A
#
# COMPACT_ATOMS: atom_id res chain seq x y z
N MET A 1 -7.83 -23.61 5.84
CA MET A 1 -6.93 -22.43 5.69
C MET A 1 -7.41 -21.41 4.67
N ARG A 2 -7.71 -21.78 3.41
CA ARG A 2 -8.09 -20.80 2.36
C ARG A 2 -9.12 -19.75 2.79
N ARG A 3 -10.21 -20.17 3.46
CA ARG A 3 -11.26 -19.25 3.95
C ARG A 3 -10.77 -18.27 5.03
N ALA A 4 -9.95 -18.73 5.97
CA ALA A 4 -9.41 -17.89 7.04
C ALA A 4 -8.43 -16.83 6.50
N ASN A 5 -7.56 -17.21 5.56
CA ASN A 5 -6.60 -16.30 4.94
C ASN A 5 -7.32 -15.22 4.10
N LEU A 6 -8.39 -15.59 3.39
CA LEU A 6 -9.23 -14.63 2.65
C LEU A 6 -9.94 -13.65 3.58
N GLN A 7 -10.52 -14.13 4.69
CA GLN A 7 -11.20 -13.27 5.66
C GLN A 7 -10.22 -12.29 6.32
N ALA A 8 -9.03 -12.76 6.72
CA ALA A 8 -8.00 -11.90 7.26
C ALA A 8 -7.52 -10.88 6.22
N GLY A 9 -7.30 -11.30 4.97
CA GLY A 9 -6.93 -10.41 3.87
C GLY A 9 -7.99 -9.34 3.57
N LEU A 10 -9.28 -9.70 3.61
CA LEU A 10 -10.39 -8.75 3.48
C LEU A 10 -10.41 -7.72 4.62
N PHE A 11 -10.16 -8.16 5.86
CA PHE A 11 -10.04 -7.27 7.00
C PHE A 11 -8.86 -6.30 6.84
N GLY A 12 -7.69 -6.83 6.47
CA GLY A 12 -6.50 -6.02 6.20
C GLY A 12 -6.71 -5.04 5.05
N GLY A 13 -7.37 -5.46 3.97
CA GLY A 13 -7.74 -4.62 2.84
C GLY A 13 -8.70 -3.51 3.24
N GLY A 14 -9.70 -3.81 4.09
CA GLY A 14 -10.60 -2.80 4.64
C GLY A 14 -9.88 -1.77 5.50
N MET A 15 -8.94 -2.20 6.35
CA MET A 15 -8.09 -1.28 7.10
C MET A 15 -7.19 -0.43 6.18
N ALA A 16 -6.60 -1.04 5.16
CA ALA A 16 -5.77 -0.33 4.18
C ALA A 16 -6.58 0.75 3.45
N LEU A 17 -7.80 0.45 3.00
CA LEU A 17 -8.70 1.44 2.39
C LEU A 17 -9.06 2.58 3.33
N LEU A 18 -9.30 2.27 4.61
CA LEU A 18 -9.61 3.28 5.61
C LEU A 18 -8.41 4.20 5.86
N LEU A 19 -7.20 3.63 5.85
CA LEU A 19 -5.94 4.40 5.89
C LEU A 19 -5.73 5.21 4.62
N ASP A 20 -6.06 4.66 3.44
CA ASP A 20 -5.97 5.39 2.16
C ASP A 20 -6.90 6.62 2.17
N LEU A 21 -8.08 6.48 2.79
CA LEU A 21 -9.04 7.56 2.95
C LEU A 21 -8.53 8.64 3.91
N ILE A 22 -7.91 8.25 5.03
CA ILE A 22 -7.29 9.20 5.97
C ILE A 22 -6.09 9.90 5.31
N ALA A 23 -5.31 9.16 4.54
CA ALA A 23 -4.18 9.69 3.77
C ALA A 23 -4.60 10.62 2.63
N LEU A 24 -5.91 10.79 2.36
CA LEU A 24 -6.43 11.83 1.48
C LEU A 24 -6.27 13.23 2.08
N LEU A 25 -6.22 13.37 3.41
CA LEU A 25 -6.03 14.68 4.04
C LEU A 25 -4.58 15.16 3.83
N PRO A 26 -4.36 16.28 3.12
CA PRO A 26 -3.02 16.83 2.96
C PRO A 26 -2.46 17.19 4.35
N TYR A 27 -1.16 16.98 4.54
CA TYR A 27 -0.40 17.22 5.78
C TYR A 27 -0.62 16.25 6.94
N ILE A 28 -1.86 15.99 7.36
CA ILE A 28 -2.14 15.13 8.54
C ILE A 28 -2.13 13.65 8.15
N GLY A 29 -2.64 13.35 6.95
CA GLY A 29 -2.75 12.00 6.42
C GLY A 29 -1.43 11.23 6.45
N PRO A 30 -0.32 11.74 5.89
CA PRO A 30 0.96 11.04 5.88
C PRO A 30 1.51 10.78 7.28
N VAL A 31 1.39 11.74 8.20
CA VAL A 31 1.95 11.63 9.56
C VAL A 31 1.29 10.49 10.33
N ILE A 32 -0.02 10.32 10.18
CA ILE A 32 -0.76 9.26 10.86
C ILE A 32 -0.67 7.95 10.09
N ALA A 33 -0.80 7.99 8.76
CA ALA A 33 -0.93 6.78 7.95
C ALA A 33 0.40 6.03 7.83
N VAL A 34 1.55 6.73 7.67
CA VAL A 34 2.87 6.10 7.52
C VAL A 34 3.19 5.08 8.62
N PRO A 35 3.02 5.37 9.93
CA PRO A 35 3.22 4.37 10.97
C PRO A 35 2.07 3.36 11.08
N LEU A 36 0.85 3.72 10.70
CA LEU A 36 -0.32 2.82 10.83
C LEU A 36 -0.38 1.75 9.74
N TYR A 37 0.10 2.01 8.52
CA TYR A 37 0.14 1.00 7.45
C TYR A 37 0.90 -0.27 7.83
N PRO A 38 2.17 -0.19 8.26
CA PRO A 38 2.92 -1.40 8.62
C PRO A 38 2.26 -2.13 9.79
N LEU A 39 1.66 -1.39 10.73
CA LEU A 39 0.93 -1.94 11.87
C LEU A 39 -0.35 -2.67 11.43
N ALA A 40 -1.10 -2.12 10.47
CA ALA A 40 -2.28 -2.76 9.90
C ALA A 40 -1.92 -4.05 9.14
N PHE A 41 -0.86 -4.06 8.34
CA PHE A 41 -0.38 -5.27 7.67
C PHE A 41 0.11 -6.33 8.66
N PHE A 42 0.80 -5.91 9.72
CA PHE A 42 1.22 -6.81 10.79
C PHE A 42 0.02 -7.43 11.53
N LEU A 43 -0.97 -6.62 11.90
CA LEU A 43 -2.22 -7.07 12.53
C LEU A 43 -3.00 -8.03 11.62
N THR A 44 -2.97 -7.80 10.31
CA THR A 44 -3.59 -8.71 9.32
C THR A 44 -3.00 -10.12 9.41
N GLY A 45 -1.67 -10.22 9.53
CA GLY A 45 -0.97 -11.48 9.78
C GLY A 45 -1.37 -12.16 11.10
N LEU A 46 -1.45 -11.37 12.18
CA LEU A 46 -1.89 -11.86 13.50
C LEU A 46 -3.31 -12.43 13.46
N ILE A 47 -4.23 -11.72 12.79
CA ILE A 47 -5.63 -12.11 12.67
C ILE A 47 -5.77 -13.41 11.87
N ALA A 48 -4.98 -13.59 10.81
CA ALA A 48 -4.98 -14.82 10.01
C ALA A 48 -4.70 -16.08 10.86
N VAL A 49 -3.71 -15.99 11.77
CA VAL A 49 -3.39 -17.09 12.70
C VAL A 49 -4.42 -17.20 13.81
N ARG A 50 -4.99 -16.09 14.29
CA ARG A 50 -6.00 -16.11 15.36
C ARG A 50 -7.29 -16.82 14.95
N ILE A 51 -7.77 -16.58 13.72
CA ILE A 51 -9.02 -17.16 13.18
C ILE A 51 -8.84 -18.65 12.84
N THR A 52 -7.59 -19.09 12.62
CA THR A 52 -7.32 -20.48 12.30
C THR A 52 -7.58 -21.39 13.53
N PRO A 53 -8.46 -22.41 13.41
CA PRO A 53 -8.93 -23.19 14.57
C PRO A 53 -7.93 -24.22 15.10
N TYR A 54 -6.84 -24.47 14.38
CA TYR A 54 -5.76 -25.37 14.80
C TYR A 54 -4.45 -24.57 14.94
N SER A 55 -3.42 -25.16 15.55
CA SER A 55 -2.11 -24.51 15.72
C SER A 55 -1.21 -24.76 14.50
N PRO A 56 -1.12 -23.83 13.52
CA PRO A 56 -0.28 -24.03 12.34
C PRO A 56 1.21 -24.08 12.71
N SER A 57 2.00 -24.67 11.82
CA SER A 57 3.46 -24.52 11.89
C SER A 57 3.89 -23.09 11.57
N VAL A 58 5.08 -22.69 12.04
CA VAL A 58 5.61 -21.33 11.80
C VAL A 58 5.67 -21.03 10.30
N GLY A 59 6.08 -22.00 9.47
CA GLY A 59 6.11 -21.84 8.01
C GLY A 59 4.72 -21.78 7.37
N GLU A 60 3.78 -22.59 7.85
CA GLU A 60 2.39 -22.61 7.37
C GLU A 60 1.64 -21.32 7.76
N ALA A 61 1.89 -20.81 8.97
CA ALA A 61 1.42 -19.51 9.41
C ALA A 61 2.03 -18.37 8.58
N ALA A 62 3.35 -18.38 8.34
CA ALA A 62 4.03 -17.36 7.56
C ALA A 62 3.47 -17.28 6.13
N SER A 63 3.31 -18.43 5.45
CA SER A 63 2.71 -18.49 4.11
C SER A 63 1.23 -18.07 4.11
N GLY A 64 0.45 -18.45 5.13
CA GLY A 64 -0.93 -17.99 5.30
C GLY A 64 -1.04 -16.48 5.49
N GLY A 65 -0.16 -15.91 6.33
CA GLY A 65 -0.01 -14.47 6.55
C GLY A 65 0.42 -13.73 5.29
N ALA A 66 1.38 -14.27 4.54
CA ALA A 66 1.82 -13.71 3.25
C ALA A 66 0.67 -13.59 2.25
N VAL A 67 -0.17 -14.63 2.13
CA VAL A 67 -1.34 -14.60 1.24
C VAL A 67 -2.38 -13.57 1.72
N ALA A 68 -2.64 -13.49 3.02
CA ALA A 68 -3.54 -12.48 3.58
C ALA A 68 -3.01 -11.05 3.35
N GLY A 69 -1.71 -10.84 3.56
CA GLY A 69 -1.02 -9.58 3.30
C GLY A 69 -1.05 -9.20 1.82
N LEU A 70 -0.88 -10.16 0.91
CA LEU A 70 -1.01 -9.93 -0.53
C LEU A 70 -2.42 -9.47 -0.90
N VAL A 71 -3.46 -10.12 -0.39
CA VAL A 71 -4.86 -9.72 -0.63
C VAL A 71 -5.10 -8.30 -0.09
N ALA A 72 -4.65 -8.01 1.14
CA ALA A 72 -4.77 -6.69 1.74
C ALA A 72 -4.03 -5.61 0.92
N ALA A 73 -2.81 -5.90 0.46
CA ALA A 73 -2.00 -4.99 -0.34
C ALA A 73 -2.59 -4.74 -1.73
N VAL A 74 -3.21 -5.74 -2.36
CA VAL A 74 -3.92 -5.56 -3.64
C VAL A 74 -5.14 -4.65 -3.45
N ILE A 75 -5.93 -4.89 -2.40
CA ILE A 75 -7.12 -4.07 -2.12
C ILE A 75 -6.72 -2.62 -1.79
N GLY A 76 -5.73 -2.43 -0.91
CA GLY A 76 -5.20 -1.11 -0.56
C GLY A 76 -4.53 -0.42 -1.75
N GLY A 77 -3.71 -1.12 -2.52
CA GLY A 77 -3.06 -0.57 -3.72
C GLY A 77 -4.07 -0.11 -4.78
N LEU A 78 -5.13 -0.88 -5.01
CA LEU A 78 -6.23 -0.46 -5.88
C LEU A 78 -6.95 0.77 -5.32
N GLY A 79 -7.23 0.79 -4.01
CA GLY A 79 -7.82 1.95 -3.33
C GLY A 79 -6.98 3.22 -3.50
N ALA A 80 -5.69 3.13 -3.21
CA ALA A 80 -4.73 4.21 -3.41
C ALA A 80 -4.67 4.67 -4.87
N MET A 81 -4.69 3.74 -5.83
CA MET A 81 -4.72 4.06 -7.26
C MET A 81 -5.98 4.86 -7.66
N PHE A 82 -7.16 4.48 -7.16
CA PHE A 82 -8.40 5.21 -7.41
C PHE A 82 -8.46 6.57 -6.70
N LEU A 83 -7.85 6.68 -5.52
CA LEU A 83 -7.81 7.93 -4.75
C LEU A 83 -6.73 8.91 -5.26
N TYR A 84 -5.72 8.43 -6.00
CA TYR A 84 -4.65 9.25 -6.54
C TYR A 84 -5.12 10.46 -7.37
N PRO A 85 -6.01 10.33 -8.39
CA PRO A 85 -6.49 11.49 -9.14
C PRO A 85 -7.26 12.49 -8.25
N ILE A 86 -7.92 12.01 -7.19
CA ILE A 86 -8.60 12.88 -6.23
C ILE A 86 -7.58 13.66 -5.41
N ARG A 87 -6.51 13.00 -4.93
CA ARG A 87 -5.40 13.65 -4.22
C ARG A 87 -4.71 14.70 -5.08
N LEU A 88 -4.46 14.39 -6.36
CA LEU A 88 -3.83 15.34 -7.28
C LEU A 88 -4.69 16.60 -7.46
N LYS A 89 -6.02 16.44 -7.57
CA LYS A 89 -6.95 17.58 -7.64
C LYS A 89 -6.99 18.39 -6.35
N ILE A 90 -6.88 17.75 -5.19
CA ILE A 90 -6.86 18.44 -3.89
C ILE A 90 -5.53 19.18 -3.66
N ALA A 91 -4.41 18.65 -4.19
CA ALA A 91 -3.07 19.17 -3.96
C ALA A 91 -2.67 20.36 -4.86
N GLY A 92 -3.59 20.94 -5.64
CA GLY A 92 -3.29 22.05 -6.56
C GLY A 92 -3.06 21.64 -8.03
N GLY A 93 -3.17 20.35 -8.34
CA GLY A 93 -3.07 19.82 -9.70
C GLY A 93 -1.63 19.54 -10.16
N PRO A 94 -1.46 19.06 -11.41
CA PRO A 94 -0.15 18.73 -11.98
C PRO A 94 0.71 19.97 -12.24
N GLU A 95 0.11 21.16 -12.27
CA GLU A 95 0.77 22.44 -12.54
C GLU A 95 1.78 22.80 -11.45
N ASP A 96 1.43 22.58 -10.18
CA ASP A 96 2.33 22.82 -9.05
C ASP A 96 3.46 21.79 -8.98
N LEU A 97 3.25 20.58 -9.49
CA LEU A 97 4.30 19.56 -9.65
C LEU A 97 5.31 19.94 -10.73
N VAL A 98 4.87 20.57 -11.81
CA VAL A 98 5.79 21.08 -12.86
C VAL A 98 6.66 22.22 -12.33
N ARG A 99 6.17 23.01 -11.37
CA ARG A 99 6.97 24.06 -10.71
C ARG A 99 8.11 23.52 -9.84
N LEU A 100 8.04 22.25 -9.43
CA LEU A 100 9.12 21.56 -8.72
C LEU A 100 10.22 21.03 -9.65
N LEU A 101 9.97 20.94 -10.97
CA LEU A 101 11.01 20.54 -11.92
C LEU A 101 12.00 21.68 -12.18
N SER A 102 13.27 21.34 -12.34
CA SER A 102 14.30 22.30 -12.76
C SER A 102 13.90 22.90 -14.13
N PRO A 103 14.06 24.22 -14.32
CA PRO A 103 13.71 24.88 -15.58
C PRO A 103 14.53 24.33 -16.76
N ASP A 104 15.77 23.89 -16.54
CA ASP A 104 16.63 23.30 -17.58
C ASP A 104 16.06 21.97 -18.08
N THR A 105 15.49 21.18 -17.17
CA THR A 105 14.86 19.90 -17.53
C THR A 105 13.64 20.16 -18.40
N VAL A 106 12.80 21.13 -18.01
CA VAL A 106 11.60 21.53 -18.78
C VAL A 106 11.98 22.02 -20.18
N GLN A 107 13.00 22.87 -20.31
CA GLN A 107 13.45 23.36 -21.62
C GLN A 107 13.91 22.23 -22.53
N SER A 108 14.71 21.28 -22.01
CA SER A 108 15.18 20.14 -22.79
C SER A 108 14.06 19.21 -23.28
N LEU A 109 12.95 19.11 -22.54
CA LEU A 109 11.76 18.35 -22.95
C LEU A 109 10.97 19.10 -24.03
N VAL A 110 10.81 20.40 -23.87
CA VAL A 110 10.10 21.26 -24.84
C VAL A 110 10.86 21.30 -26.17
N GLU A 111 12.19 21.38 -26.16
CA GLU A 111 13.04 21.31 -27.36
C GLU A 111 12.88 19.98 -28.13
N ARG A 112 12.56 18.90 -27.43
CA ARG A 112 12.24 17.59 -28.01
C ARG A 112 10.78 17.46 -28.48
N GLY A 113 9.99 18.53 -28.37
CA GLY A 113 8.56 18.53 -28.70
C GLY A 113 7.70 17.74 -27.72
N ILE A 114 8.23 17.39 -26.55
CA ILE A 114 7.49 16.66 -25.50
C ILE A 114 6.82 17.69 -24.59
N ASN A 115 5.50 17.62 -24.47
CA ASN A 115 4.79 18.46 -23.52
C ASN A 115 5.07 17.98 -22.08
N PRO A 116 5.76 18.78 -21.24
CA PRO A 116 6.17 18.37 -19.90
C PRO A 116 4.99 18.10 -18.97
N VAL A 117 3.84 18.75 -19.21
CA VAL A 117 2.60 18.53 -18.45
C VAL A 117 2.04 17.14 -18.73
N ALA A 118 1.99 16.73 -20.00
CA ALA A 118 1.53 15.40 -20.38
C ALA A 118 2.49 14.30 -19.89
N LEU A 119 3.80 14.58 -19.90
CA LEU A 119 4.78 13.65 -19.37
C LEU A 119 4.63 13.47 -17.86
N MET A 120 4.46 14.56 -17.10
CA MET A 120 4.24 14.49 -15.64
C MET A 120 2.92 13.85 -15.27
N ASP A 121 1.87 13.99 -16.09
CA ASP A 121 0.60 13.30 -15.86
C ASP A 121 0.74 11.78 -16.08
N ILE A 122 1.49 11.37 -17.11
CA ILE A 122 1.76 9.94 -17.39
C ILE A 122 2.74 9.34 -16.37
N PHE A 123 3.88 9.97 -16.13
CA PHE A 123 4.88 9.49 -15.17
C PHE A 123 4.39 9.60 -13.73
N GLY A 124 3.71 10.69 -13.40
CA GLY A 124 3.11 10.92 -12.09
C GLY A 124 1.90 10.03 -11.84
N GLY A 125 1.12 9.67 -12.86
CA GLY A 125 0.02 8.71 -12.70
C GLY A 125 0.51 7.27 -12.64
N VAL A 126 1.21 6.82 -13.67
CA VAL A 126 1.57 5.42 -13.87
C VAL A 126 2.82 5.04 -13.09
N GLY A 127 3.87 5.87 -13.12
CA GLY A 127 5.15 5.58 -12.46
C GLY A 127 5.02 5.54 -10.93
N LEU A 128 4.37 6.56 -10.37
CA LEU A 128 4.06 6.62 -8.93
C LEU A 128 3.07 5.52 -8.52
N GLY A 129 2.10 5.17 -9.38
CA GLY A 129 1.19 4.06 -9.15
C GLY A 129 1.93 2.71 -9.05
N ILE A 130 2.81 2.39 -10.00
CA ILE A 130 3.61 1.15 -9.99
C ILE A 130 4.53 1.11 -8.76
N PHE A 131 5.20 2.23 -8.46
CA PHE A 131 6.09 2.31 -7.30
C PHE A 131 5.33 2.15 -5.98
N CYS A 132 4.18 2.81 -5.82
CA CYS A 132 3.35 2.71 -4.63
C CYS A 132 2.82 1.28 -4.43
N CYS A 133 2.24 0.68 -5.48
CA CYS A 133 1.71 -0.67 -5.43
C CYS A 133 2.80 -1.70 -5.13
N SER A 134 3.99 -1.57 -5.72
CA SER A 134 5.11 -2.50 -5.47
C SER A 134 5.66 -2.38 -4.04
N MET A 135 5.81 -1.16 -3.52
CA MET A 135 6.14 -0.91 -2.11
C MET A 135 5.09 -1.52 -1.17
N GLN A 136 3.80 -1.31 -1.46
CA GLN A 136 2.71 -1.79 -0.62
C GLN A 136 2.56 -3.32 -0.66
N LEU A 137 2.80 -3.94 -1.83
CA LEU A 137 2.86 -5.40 -2.00
C LEU A 137 4.00 -6.01 -1.19
N THR A 138 5.22 -5.52 -1.37
CA THR A 138 6.40 -6.07 -0.71
C THR A 138 6.31 -5.91 0.81
N THR A 139 5.96 -4.71 1.29
CA THR A 139 5.78 -4.45 2.72
C THR A 139 4.61 -5.23 3.32
N GLY A 140 3.47 -5.29 2.63
CA GLY A 140 2.28 -6.02 3.09
C GLY A 140 2.51 -7.52 3.22
N ILE A 141 3.18 -8.13 2.25
CA ILE A 141 3.53 -9.56 2.29
C ILE A 141 4.49 -9.85 3.44
N LEU A 142 5.58 -9.07 3.56
CA LEU A 142 6.62 -9.29 4.57
C LEU A 142 6.07 -9.10 5.98
N LEU A 143 5.34 -8.02 6.24
CA LEU A 143 4.83 -7.69 7.57
C LEU A 143 3.71 -8.63 8.02
N ALA A 144 2.81 -9.02 7.12
CA ALA A 144 1.78 -10.00 7.44
C ALA A 144 2.37 -11.40 7.67
N ALA A 145 3.39 -11.80 6.91
CA ALA A 145 4.11 -13.05 7.15
C ALA A 145 4.83 -13.05 8.50
N LEU A 146 5.48 -11.93 8.87
CA LEU A 146 6.14 -11.75 10.16
C LEU A 146 5.15 -11.76 11.34
N GLY A 147 4.03 -11.06 11.23
CA GLY A 147 2.99 -11.09 12.26
C GLY A 147 2.44 -12.49 12.49
N ALA A 148 2.16 -13.21 11.40
CA ALA A 148 1.68 -14.59 11.49
C ALA A 148 2.72 -15.54 12.09
N SER A 149 3.99 -15.44 11.70
CA SER A 149 5.05 -16.30 12.21
C SER A 149 5.33 -16.07 13.69
N LEU A 150 5.34 -14.82 14.15
CA LEU A 150 5.51 -14.46 15.56
C LEU A 150 4.40 -15.02 16.45
N LEU A 151 3.14 -14.89 16.05
CA LEU A 151 2.03 -15.42 16.84
C LEU A 151 1.99 -16.96 16.86
N ALA A 152 2.37 -17.59 15.75
CA ALA A 152 2.49 -19.05 15.70
C ALA A 152 3.65 -19.56 16.57
N ALA A 153 4.77 -18.83 16.62
CA ALA A 153 5.88 -19.14 17.52
C ALA A 153 5.47 -18.99 18.99
N TYR A 154 4.78 -17.90 19.34
CA TYR A 154 4.32 -17.62 20.71
C TYR A 154 3.29 -18.65 21.22
N ARG A 155 2.43 -19.18 20.34
CA ARG A 155 1.46 -20.23 20.74
C ARG A 155 2.08 -21.60 21.00
N ARG A 156 3.35 -21.80 20.62
CA ARG A 156 4.06 -23.08 20.79
C ARG A 156 4.92 -23.15 22.04
N THR A 157 5.25 -22.00 22.62
CA THR A 157 5.91 -21.88 23.93
C THR A 157 4.88 -21.94 25.04
#